data_AF-A0AAW0ZKH2-F1
#
_entry.id   AF-A0AAW0ZKH2-F1
#
_cell.length_a   1.000
_cell.length_b   1.000
_cell.length_c   1.000
_cell.angle_alpha   90.00
_cell.angle_beta   90.00
_cell.angle_gamma   90.00
#
_symmetry.space_group_name_H-M   'P 1'
#
loop_
_entity.id
_entity.type
_entity.pdbx_description
1 polymer ?
#
loop_
_entity_poly.entity_id
_entity_poly.type
_entity_poly.pdbx_seq_one_letter_code
_entity_poly.pdbx_strand_id
1 'polypeptide(L)'
;MDEIEAETDESIAATFSKSIGFQRIGIVLSHPQKIYYSGHQISGNVHLDLDQPTSALGIRLKCKGETQVYFTDRSAGIRRKFSSFENYLHVETYLVGDGKEKSVITGGVYPFSLTLPENLPCSFEGRYGRVRYSIRALLDVTTIYRFSTNIIPFTVAPILDLNRDPLAPLPINVKQSKTYIGQTEPLSMSMELPVHGYVPGQTIPIKIVMTNPTTVVVTKIRVVCKKVVTYHSTEKSRKHKEIVVEVEQPVNKDTDTYDVTFDVPAVPPTGMIHCNIIDVLYTLKVEACVDVSE
;
A
#
# COMPACT_ATOMS: atom_id res chain seq x y z
N MET A 1 -14.79 0.86 17.23
CA MET A 1 -15.94 0.22 17.88
C MET A 1 -16.24 -1.00 17.05
N ASP A 2 -15.56 -2.10 17.35
CA ASP A 2 -15.74 -3.36 16.64
C ASP A 2 -17.13 -3.91 16.99
N GLU A 3 -17.96 -4.13 15.99
CA GLU A 3 -19.12 -5.02 16.16
C GLU A 3 -18.55 -6.39 16.52
N ILE A 4 -18.73 -6.79 17.78
CA ILE A 4 -18.55 -8.17 18.21
C ILE A 4 -19.65 -8.96 17.47
N GLU A 5 -19.34 -9.49 16.29
CA GLU A 5 -20.15 -10.52 15.64
C GLU A 5 -20.13 -11.72 16.60
N ALA A 6 -21.22 -11.92 17.34
CA ALA A 6 -21.38 -13.05 18.23
C ALA A 6 -21.23 -14.34 17.42
N GLU A 7 -20.20 -15.14 17.75
CA GLU A 7 -20.04 -16.49 17.20
C GLU A 7 -21.31 -17.28 17.50
N THR A 8 -22.08 -17.53 16.46
CA THR A 8 -23.30 -18.34 16.54
C THR A 8 -22.86 -19.80 16.54
N ASP A 9 -23.33 -20.58 17.51
CA ASP A 9 -23.06 -22.02 17.62
C ASP A 9 -23.21 -22.72 16.26
N GLU A 10 -22.15 -23.37 15.77
CA GLU A 10 -22.09 -23.99 14.44
C GLU A 10 -23.21 -25.02 14.22
N SER A 11 -23.68 -25.69 15.29
CA SER A 11 -24.78 -26.66 15.20
C SER A 11 -26.13 -26.00 14.96
N ILE A 12 -26.35 -24.83 15.56
CA ILE A 12 -27.55 -24.01 15.38
C ILE A 12 -27.52 -23.38 13.98
N ALA A 13 -26.35 -22.90 13.54
CA ALA A 13 -26.17 -22.36 12.20
C ALA A 13 -26.43 -23.42 11.11
N ALA A 14 -25.91 -24.64 11.27
CA ALA A 14 -26.15 -25.73 10.33
C ALA A 14 -27.64 -26.14 10.28
N THR A 15 -28.30 -26.23 11.44
CA THR A 15 -29.73 -26.59 11.50
C THR A 15 -30.61 -25.51 10.85
N PHE A 16 -30.30 -24.23 11.11
CA PHE A 16 -31.03 -23.11 10.53
C PHE A 16 -30.76 -22.94 9.03
N SER A 17 -29.54 -23.19 8.56
CA SER A 17 -29.23 -23.20 7.12
C SER A 17 -30.12 -24.18 6.35
N LYS A 18 -30.30 -25.40 6.89
CA LYS A 18 -31.19 -26.41 6.31
C LYS A 18 -32.65 -26.00 6.37
N SER A 19 -33.11 -25.39 7.47
CA SER A 19 -34.52 -25.02 7.61
C SER A 19 -34.96 -23.95 6.62
N ILE A 20 -34.05 -23.04 6.24
CA ILE A 20 -34.34 -22.00 5.27
C ILE A 20 -33.95 -22.36 3.83
N GLY A 21 -33.36 -23.55 3.62
CA GLY A 21 -32.88 -24.00 2.31
C GLY A 21 -31.65 -23.25 1.80
N PHE A 22 -30.84 -22.66 2.69
CA PHE A 22 -29.61 -21.97 2.28
C PHE A 22 -28.51 -22.98 1.94
N GLN A 23 -27.93 -22.84 0.75
CA GLN A 23 -26.80 -23.66 0.31
C GLN A 23 -25.50 -22.86 0.31
N ARG A 24 -25.48 -21.72 -0.39
CA ARG A 24 -24.26 -20.94 -0.59
C ARG A 24 -24.56 -19.48 -0.93
N ILE A 25 -23.69 -18.59 -0.48
CA ILE A 25 -23.56 -17.23 -1.02
C ILE A 25 -22.12 -17.02 -1.52
N GLY A 26 -21.98 -16.43 -2.70
CA GLY A 26 -20.70 -16.10 -3.33
C GLY A 26 -20.72 -14.70 -3.92
N ILE A 27 -19.54 -14.12 -4.10
CA ILE A 27 -19.38 -12.84 -4.79
C ILE A 27 -18.27 -12.94 -5.83
N VAL A 28 -18.57 -12.49 -7.04
CA VAL A 28 -17.67 -12.52 -8.20
C VAL A 28 -17.52 -11.10 -8.72
N LEU A 29 -16.31 -10.56 -8.67
CA LEU A 29 -16.01 -9.23 -9.19
C LEU A 29 -15.81 -9.27 -10.71
N SER A 30 -16.29 -8.25 -11.42
CA SER A 30 -16.17 -8.15 -12.88
C SER A 30 -14.71 -8.05 -13.35
N HIS A 31 -13.81 -7.46 -12.54
CA HIS A 31 -12.39 -7.35 -12.84
C HIS A 31 -11.59 -8.43 -12.10
N PRO A 32 -11.08 -9.48 -12.79
CA PRO A 32 -10.43 -10.63 -12.12
C PRO A 32 -9.16 -10.28 -11.36
N GLN A 33 -8.44 -9.24 -11.80
CA GLN A 33 -7.22 -8.75 -11.13
C GLN A 33 -7.51 -8.05 -9.79
N LYS A 34 -8.76 -7.59 -9.58
CA LYS A 34 -9.20 -6.88 -8.37
C LYS A 34 -8.37 -5.63 -8.05
N ILE A 35 -7.89 -4.95 -9.08
CA ILE A 35 -7.20 -3.67 -8.97
C ILE A 35 -8.18 -2.59 -9.43
N TYR A 36 -8.37 -1.57 -8.61
CA TYR A 36 -9.30 -0.47 -8.85
C TYR A 36 -8.60 0.86 -8.58
N TYR A 37 -9.07 1.90 -9.23
CA TYR A 37 -8.62 3.26 -8.96
C TYR A 37 -9.62 3.98 -8.05
N SER A 38 -9.14 4.89 -7.21
CA SER A 38 -10.02 5.77 -6.43
C SER A 38 -10.94 6.54 -7.39
N GLY A 39 -12.22 6.73 -7.02
CA GLY A 39 -13.23 7.33 -7.89
C GLY A 39 -13.84 6.39 -8.94
N HIS A 40 -13.25 5.21 -9.19
CA HIS A 40 -13.78 4.27 -10.17
C HIS A 40 -14.84 3.33 -9.59
N GLN A 41 -15.62 2.74 -10.48
CA GLN A 41 -16.67 1.79 -10.15
C GLN A 41 -16.09 0.39 -9.93
N ILE A 42 -16.50 -0.26 -8.84
CA ILE A 42 -16.38 -1.71 -8.66
C ILE A 42 -17.74 -2.34 -8.91
N SER A 43 -17.77 -3.37 -9.74
CA SER A 43 -18.97 -4.09 -10.14
C SER A 43 -18.74 -5.59 -10.08
N GLY A 44 -19.84 -6.34 -10.06
CA GLY A 44 -19.82 -7.78 -10.01
C GLY A 44 -21.20 -8.35 -9.76
N ASN A 45 -21.22 -9.62 -9.36
CA ASN A 45 -22.42 -10.37 -9.08
C ASN A 45 -22.32 -11.06 -7.73
N VAL A 46 -23.41 -11.02 -6.95
CA VAL A 46 -23.63 -11.91 -5.81
C VAL A 46 -24.42 -13.12 -6.31
N HIS A 47 -23.89 -14.31 -6.09
CA HIS A 47 -24.55 -15.58 -6.40
C HIS A 47 -25.12 -16.15 -5.12
N LEU A 48 -26.42 -16.42 -5.10
CA LEU A 48 -27.12 -16.98 -3.96
C LEU A 48 -27.80 -18.28 -4.37
N ASP A 49 -27.38 -19.38 -3.77
CA ASP A 49 -27.97 -20.70 -3.98
C ASP A 49 -28.92 -21.01 -2.82
N LEU A 50 -30.20 -21.14 -3.13
CA LEU A 50 -31.26 -21.54 -2.21
C LEU A 50 -32.06 -22.71 -2.82
N ASP A 51 -32.41 -23.70 -2.00
CA ASP A 51 -33.29 -24.81 -2.40
C ASP A 51 -34.76 -24.36 -2.53
N GLN A 52 -35.13 -23.31 -1.78
CA GLN A 52 -36.48 -22.75 -1.77
C GLN A 52 -36.43 -21.25 -1.43
N PRO A 53 -37.45 -20.45 -1.84
CA PRO A 53 -37.51 -19.04 -1.45
C PRO A 53 -37.52 -18.87 0.07
N THR A 54 -36.75 -17.90 0.56
CA THR A 54 -36.54 -17.64 2.00
C THR A 54 -37.05 -16.26 2.40
N SER A 55 -37.63 -16.13 3.58
CA SER A 55 -37.99 -14.83 4.18
C SER A 55 -36.79 -14.23 4.92
N ALA A 56 -36.23 -13.14 4.39
CA ALA A 56 -35.00 -12.49 4.89
C ALA A 56 -35.09 -10.95 4.80
N LEU A 57 -34.28 -10.25 5.58
CA LEU A 57 -34.21 -8.78 5.60
C LEU A 57 -33.56 -8.20 4.34
N GLY A 58 -32.67 -8.96 3.71
CA GLY A 58 -32.06 -8.55 2.44
C GLY A 58 -30.72 -9.19 2.14
N ILE A 59 -30.21 -8.87 0.95
CA ILE A 59 -28.84 -9.18 0.52
C ILE A 59 -28.03 -7.90 0.64
N ARG A 60 -27.13 -7.82 1.61
CA ARG A 60 -26.30 -6.65 1.89
C ARG A 60 -24.90 -6.83 1.34
N LEU A 61 -24.41 -5.82 0.64
CA LEU A 61 -23.03 -5.67 0.24
C LEU A 61 -22.32 -4.78 1.27
N LYS A 62 -21.16 -5.21 1.77
CA LYS A 62 -20.34 -4.46 2.73
C LYS A 62 -18.94 -4.28 2.15
N CYS A 63 -18.55 -3.02 1.95
CA CYS A 63 -17.24 -2.63 1.46
C CYS A 63 -16.49 -1.82 2.53
N LYS A 64 -15.25 -2.21 2.80
CA LYS A 64 -14.40 -1.64 3.85
C LYS A 64 -13.05 -1.22 3.29
N GLY A 65 -12.48 -0.15 3.83
CA GLY A 65 -11.14 0.33 3.54
C GLY A 65 -10.55 0.93 4.81
N GLU A 66 -9.50 0.31 5.34
CA GLU A 66 -8.96 0.65 6.65
C GLU A 66 -7.44 0.67 6.64
N THR A 67 -6.89 1.53 7.49
CA THR A 67 -5.46 1.64 7.72
C THR A 67 -5.15 1.37 9.17
N GLN A 68 -4.10 0.58 9.39
CA GLN A 68 -3.64 0.20 10.71
C GLN A 68 -2.14 0.42 10.81
N VAL A 69 -1.71 1.03 11.91
CA VAL A 69 -0.31 1.13 12.31
C VAL A 69 -0.14 0.49 13.67
N TYR A 70 0.92 -0.29 13.83
CA TYR A 70 1.33 -0.86 15.11
C TYR A 70 2.85 -1.03 15.18
N PHE A 71 3.45 -0.50 16.23
CA PHE A 71 4.85 -0.80 16.56
C PHE A 71 5.10 -0.70 18.06
N THR A 72 6.20 -1.33 18.51
CA THR A 72 6.64 -1.22 19.90
C THR A 72 8.00 -0.56 20.00
N ASP A 73 8.18 0.30 20.98
CA ASP A 73 9.46 0.90 21.29
C ASP A 73 9.92 0.50 22.70
N ARG A 74 11.24 0.44 22.90
CA ARG A 74 11.86 0.15 24.19
C ARG A 74 12.70 1.34 24.60
N SER A 75 12.30 1.98 25.70
CA SER A 75 13.04 3.09 26.31
C SER A 75 13.21 2.83 27.80
N ALA A 76 14.42 2.96 28.33
CA ALA A 76 14.73 2.73 29.75
C ALA A 76 14.20 1.38 30.28
N GLY A 77 14.34 0.31 29.50
CA GLY A 77 13.87 -1.04 29.86
C GLY A 77 12.36 -1.28 29.73
N ILE A 78 11.56 -0.24 29.49
CA ILE A 78 10.10 -0.34 29.37
C ILE A 78 9.71 -0.47 27.89
N ARG A 79 8.93 -1.50 27.56
CA ARG A 79 8.33 -1.68 26.23
C ARG A 79 6.97 -0.97 26.17
N ARG A 80 6.86 0.04 25.31
CA ARG A 80 5.60 0.74 25.02
C ARG A 80 5.05 0.31 23.67
N LYS A 81 3.73 0.19 23.58
CA LYS A 81 3.01 -0.14 22.33
C LYS A 81 2.41 1.14 21.78
N PHE A 82 2.54 1.34 20.47
CA PHE A 82 1.96 2.47 19.75
C PHE A 82 1.13 1.92 18.61
N SER A 83 -0.06 2.49 18.43
CA SER A 83 -0.97 2.11 17.35
C SER A 83 -1.76 3.31 16.86
N SER A 84 -2.21 3.23 15.62
CA SER A 84 -3.19 4.15 15.04
C SER A 84 -4.09 3.40 14.07
N PHE A 85 -5.31 3.88 13.89
CA PHE A 85 -6.31 3.29 13.02
C PHE A 85 -7.10 4.39 12.31
N GLU A 86 -7.32 4.23 11.01
CA GLU A 86 -8.17 5.12 10.22
C GLU A 86 -9.09 4.29 9.31
N ASN A 87 -10.33 4.76 9.18
CA ASN A 87 -11.32 4.14 8.29
C ASN A 87 -11.59 5.08 7.12
N TYR A 88 -11.23 4.66 5.92
CA TYR A 88 -11.33 5.43 4.69
C TYR A 88 -12.56 5.06 3.86
N LEU A 89 -13.10 3.86 4.05
CA LEU A 89 -14.25 3.37 3.32
C LEU A 89 -15.10 2.48 4.22
N HIS A 90 -16.37 2.85 4.36
CA HIS A 90 -17.36 2.02 5.01
C HIS A 90 -18.70 2.20 4.32
N VAL A 91 -18.95 1.37 3.31
CA VAL A 91 -20.17 1.41 2.51
C VAL A 91 -20.93 0.12 2.74
N GLU A 92 -22.20 0.25 3.11
CA GLU A 92 -23.14 -0.85 3.20
C GLU A 92 -24.36 -0.54 2.35
N THR A 93 -24.76 -1.47 1.49
CA THR A 93 -25.89 -1.27 0.57
C THR A 93 -26.64 -2.57 0.40
N TYR A 94 -27.97 -2.53 0.50
CA TYR A 94 -28.81 -3.68 0.18
C TYR A 94 -29.05 -3.74 -1.32
N LEU A 95 -28.73 -4.89 -1.93
CA LEU A 95 -29.06 -5.20 -3.32
C LEU A 95 -30.53 -5.62 -3.45
N VAL A 96 -31.06 -6.24 -2.40
CA VAL A 96 -32.45 -6.65 -2.23
C VAL A 96 -32.83 -6.43 -0.77
N GLY A 97 -34.05 -5.98 -0.51
CA GLY A 97 -34.52 -5.63 0.84
C GLY A 97 -33.93 -4.32 1.34
N ASP A 98 -34.20 -3.99 2.60
CA ASP A 98 -33.78 -2.74 3.23
C ASP A 98 -33.15 -2.94 4.63
N GLY A 99 -33.03 -4.19 5.06
CA GLY A 99 -32.52 -4.53 6.40
C GLY A 99 -33.53 -4.35 7.53
N LYS A 100 -34.76 -3.91 7.24
CA LYS A 100 -35.79 -3.60 8.24
C LYS A 100 -36.95 -4.57 8.14
N GLU A 101 -37.51 -4.73 6.94
CA GLU A 101 -38.66 -5.60 6.70
C GLU A 101 -38.24 -6.85 5.96
N LYS A 102 -38.84 -7.99 6.34
CA LYS A 102 -38.56 -9.24 5.65
C LYS A 102 -39.26 -9.27 4.30
N SER A 103 -38.51 -9.61 3.28
CA SER A 103 -39.00 -9.88 1.93
C SER A 103 -38.72 -11.34 1.55
N VAL A 104 -39.44 -11.84 0.55
CA VAL A 104 -39.15 -13.16 -0.03
C VAL A 104 -37.95 -13.02 -0.97
N ILE A 105 -36.88 -13.77 -0.72
CA ILE A 105 -35.66 -13.80 -1.50
C ILE A 105 -35.53 -15.17 -2.16
N THR A 106 -35.22 -15.22 -3.44
CA THR A 106 -35.04 -16.46 -4.21
C THR A 106 -33.56 -16.73 -4.48
N GLY A 107 -33.21 -17.97 -4.85
CA GLY A 107 -31.89 -18.24 -5.41
C GLY A 107 -31.71 -17.48 -6.73
N GLY A 108 -30.50 -17.04 -7.04
CA GLY A 108 -30.21 -16.30 -8.26
C GLY A 108 -28.93 -15.48 -8.25
N VAL A 109 -28.81 -14.63 -9.27
CA VAL A 109 -27.66 -13.74 -9.48
C VAL A 109 -28.11 -12.30 -9.28
N TYR A 110 -27.43 -11.60 -8.39
CA TYR A 110 -27.72 -10.22 -8.00
C TYR A 110 -26.56 -9.31 -8.42
N PRO A 111 -26.68 -8.57 -9.53
CA PRO A 111 -25.63 -7.67 -9.97
C PRO A 111 -25.52 -6.49 -9.02
N PHE A 112 -24.31 -5.98 -8.86
CA PHE A 112 -24.06 -4.77 -8.11
C PHE A 112 -23.05 -3.89 -8.84
N SER A 113 -23.14 -2.59 -8.58
CA SER A 113 -22.01 -1.72 -8.79
C SER A 113 -22.03 -0.57 -7.79
N LEU A 114 -20.84 -0.17 -7.35
CA LEU A 114 -20.63 0.90 -6.39
C LEU A 114 -19.42 1.73 -6.85
N THR A 115 -19.51 3.04 -6.66
CA THR A 115 -18.41 3.96 -6.98
C THR A 115 -17.55 4.14 -5.74
N LEU A 116 -16.25 3.90 -5.87
CA LEU A 116 -15.30 4.16 -4.80
C LEU A 116 -15.14 5.68 -4.59
N PRO A 117 -14.98 6.17 -3.35
CA PRO A 117 -14.58 7.55 -3.12
C PRO A 117 -13.29 7.92 -3.85
N GLU A 118 -13.16 9.19 -4.25
CA GLU A 118 -11.96 9.70 -4.93
C GLU A 118 -10.76 9.80 -3.99
N ASN A 119 -11.02 10.06 -2.70
CA ASN A 119 -9.98 10.31 -1.70
C ASN A 119 -9.56 9.04 -0.95
N LEU A 120 -9.46 7.90 -1.65
CA LEU A 120 -8.95 6.67 -1.05
C LEU A 120 -7.43 6.58 -1.19
N PRO A 121 -6.70 6.27 -0.11
CA PRO A 121 -5.26 6.03 -0.18
C PRO A 121 -4.90 4.76 -0.96
N CYS A 122 -3.62 4.68 -1.36
CA CYS A 122 -3.08 3.47 -1.97
C CYS A 122 -3.12 2.29 -1.01
N SER A 123 -3.52 1.12 -1.51
CA SER A 123 -3.30 -0.14 -0.80
C SER A 123 -1.82 -0.33 -0.54
N PHE A 124 -1.49 -0.76 0.67
CA PHE A 124 -0.11 -0.80 1.15
C PHE A 124 0.07 -1.87 2.21
N GLU A 125 1.18 -2.59 2.12
CA GLU A 125 1.64 -3.52 3.15
C GLU A 125 3.07 -3.14 3.53
N GLY A 126 3.31 -2.98 4.83
CA GLY A 126 4.64 -2.70 5.34
C GLY A 126 4.85 -3.24 6.74
N ARG A 127 6.07 -3.07 7.24
CA ARG A 127 6.53 -3.71 8.47
C ARG A 127 5.71 -3.36 9.72
N TYR A 128 5.22 -2.13 9.82
CA TYR A 128 4.53 -1.62 11.01
C TYR A 128 3.13 -1.08 10.69
N GLY A 129 2.61 -1.32 9.49
CA GLY A 129 1.30 -0.83 9.12
C GLY A 129 0.89 -1.21 7.71
N ARG A 130 -0.41 -1.08 7.44
CA ARG A 130 -1.07 -1.53 6.23
C ARG A 130 -2.29 -0.67 5.90
N VAL A 131 -2.64 -0.58 4.62
CA VAL A 131 -3.88 -0.02 4.08
C VAL A 131 -4.56 -1.15 3.30
N ARG A 132 -5.74 -1.60 3.72
CA ARG A 132 -6.45 -2.75 3.13
C ARG A 132 -7.88 -2.40 2.75
N TYR A 133 -8.30 -2.91 1.60
CA TYR A 133 -9.68 -2.83 1.13
C TYR A 133 -10.28 -4.21 0.95
N SER A 134 -11.58 -4.31 1.22
CA SER A 134 -12.30 -5.56 1.09
C SER A 134 -13.78 -5.37 0.82
N ILE A 135 -14.38 -6.41 0.25
CA ILE A 135 -15.81 -6.50 -0.03
C ILE A 135 -16.33 -7.87 0.38
N ARG A 136 -17.51 -7.91 0.98
CA ARG A 136 -18.25 -9.15 1.27
C ARG A 136 -19.73 -8.96 1.05
N ALA A 137 -20.43 -10.03 0.68
CA ALA A 137 -21.89 -10.05 0.64
C ALA A 137 -22.44 -10.81 1.84
N LEU A 138 -23.61 -10.40 2.32
CA LEU A 138 -24.32 -11.02 3.43
C LEU A 138 -25.78 -11.24 3.04
N LEU A 139 -26.32 -12.41 3.35
CA LEU A 139 -27.76 -12.65 3.40
C LEU A 139 -28.19 -12.44 4.86
N ASP A 140 -28.82 -11.31 5.15
CA ASP A 140 -29.32 -10.98 6.47
C ASP A 140 -30.73 -11.58 6.63
N VAL A 141 -30.86 -12.71 7.33
CA VAL A 141 -32.16 -13.38 7.54
C VAL A 141 -32.93 -12.75 8.68
N THR A 142 -32.22 -12.38 9.74
CA THR A 142 -32.69 -11.55 10.86
C THR A 142 -31.58 -10.56 11.23
N THR A 143 -31.83 -9.69 12.22
CA THR A 143 -30.82 -8.73 12.70
C THR A 143 -29.58 -9.42 13.29
N ILE A 144 -29.75 -10.62 13.83
CA ILE A 144 -28.70 -11.39 14.50
C ILE A 144 -28.14 -12.48 13.58
N TYR A 145 -28.99 -13.09 12.76
CA TYR A 145 -28.62 -14.26 11.98
C TYR A 145 -28.41 -13.90 10.49
N ARG A 146 -27.20 -14.17 10.00
CA ARG A 146 -26.74 -13.83 8.65
C ARG A 146 -25.79 -14.89 8.09
N PHE A 147 -25.86 -15.13 6.79
CA PHE A 147 -24.81 -15.85 6.07
C PHE A 147 -23.93 -14.87 5.34
N SER A 148 -22.63 -15.10 5.27
CA SER A 148 -21.71 -14.20 4.59
C SER A 148 -20.75 -14.93 3.68
N THR A 149 -20.32 -14.24 2.64
CA THR A 149 -19.19 -14.69 1.83
C THR A 149 -17.90 -14.55 2.62
N ASN A 150 -16.86 -15.25 2.18
CA ASN A 150 -15.49 -14.86 2.55
C ASN A 150 -15.25 -13.39 2.22
N ILE A 151 -14.40 -12.74 3.01
CA ILE A 151 -13.92 -11.39 2.76
C ILE A 151 -13.04 -11.43 1.51
N ILE A 152 -13.43 -10.71 0.46
CA ILE A 152 -12.63 -10.61 -0.76
C ILE A 152 -11.78 -9.34 -0.68
N PRO A 153 -10.43 -9.46 -0.59
CA PRO A 153 -9.56 -8.30 -0.67
C PRO A 153 -9.49 -7.78 -2.11
N PHE A 154 -9.32 -6.48 -2.26
CA PHE A 154 -9.00 -5.83 -3.52
C PHE A 154 -7.97 -4.72 -3.30
N THR A 155 -7.28 -4.35 -4.37
CA THR A 155 -6.25 -3.32 -4.37
C THR A 155 -6.84 -2.02 -4.91
N VAL A 156 -6.60 -0.94 -4.19
CA VAL A 156 -6.85 0.44 -4.62
C VAL A 156 -5.53 1.10 -4.95
N ALA A 157 -5.42 1.67 -6.14
CA ALA A 157 -4.31 2.51 -6.57
C ALA A 157 -4.84 3.94 -6.83
N PRO A 158 -4.34 4.98 -6.15
CA PRO A 158 -4.71 6.35 -6.48
C PRO A 158 -4.06 6.75 -7.80
N ILE A 159 -4.73 7.64 -8.53
CA ILE A 159 -4.17 8.27 -9.72
C ILE A 159 -3.34 9.47 -9.25
N LEU A 160 -2.01 9.32 -9.26
CA LEU A 160 -1.08 10.43 -9.03
C LEU A 160 -0.58 10.94 -10.38
N ASP A 161 -1.00 12.14 -10.76
CA ASP A 161 -0.57 12.81 -11.98
C ASP A 161 0.66 13.69 -11.69
N LEU A 162 1.85 13.20 -12.01
CA LEU A 162 3.11 13.93 -11.81
C LEU A 162 3.17 15.25 -12.59
N ASN A 163 2.37 15.43 -13.65
CA ASN A 163 2.33 16.70 -14.38
C ASN A 163 1.72 17.83 -13.55
N ARG A 164 1.01 17.51 -12.46
CA ARG A 164 0.46 18.48 -11.52
C ARG A 164 1.44 18.83 -10.39
N ASP A 165 2.52 18.08 -10.24
CA ASP A 165 3.55 18.36 -9.25
C ASP A 165 4.58 19.34 -9.85
N PRO A 166 4.67 20.59 -9.34
CA PRO A 166 5.60 21.58 -9.88
C PRO A 166 7.08 21.22 -9.67
N LEU A 167 7.39 20.29 -8.75
CA LEU A 167 8.75 19.83 -8.50
C LEU A 167 9.15 18.67 -9.41
N ALA A 168 8.19 17.87 -9.88
CA ALA A 168 8.45 16.68 -10.69
C ALA A 168 9.35 16.93 -11.92
N PRO A 169 9.17 18.01 -12.73
CA PRO A 169 9.99 18.24 -13.91
C PRO A 169 11.33 18.95 -13.61
N LEU A 170 11.57 19.39 -12.38
CA LEU A 170 12.81 20.10 -12.04
C LEU A 170 13.98 19.11 -12.02
N PRO A 171 15.22 19.53 -12.35
CA PRO A 171 16.39 18.68 -12.21
C PRO A 171 16.86 18.57 -10.75
N ILE A 172 17.65 17.53 -10.45
CA ILE A 172 18.41 17.40 -9.20
C ILE A 172 19.89 17.54 -9.52
N ASN A 173 20.59 18.42 -8.80
CA ASN A 173 22.05 18.46 -8.75
C ASN A 173 22.47 18.52 -7.28
N VAL A 174 23.21 17.50 -6.83
CA VAL A 174 23.73 17.42 -5.45
C VAL A 174 25.23 17.21 -5.52
N LYS A 175 26.00 18.04 -4.82
CA LYS A 175 27.45 17.91 -4.71
C LYS A 175 27.86 17.76 -3.25
N GLN A 176 28.77 16.83 -2.98
CA GLN A 176 29.33 16.62 -1.66
C GLN A 176 30.84 16.35 -1.76
N SER A 177 31.59 16.75 -0.74
CA SER A 177 33.03 16.53 -0.67
C SER A 177 33.45 16.10 0.74
N LYS A 178 34.56 15.37 0.85
CA LYS A 178 35.13 14.93 2.12
C LYS A 178 36.66 14.96 2.05
N THR A 179 37.29 15.62 3.01
CA THR A 179 38.74 15.58 3.20
C THR A 179 39.09 14.45 4.17
N TYR A 180 40.04 13.60 3.78
CA TYR A 180 40.55 12.50 4.61
C TYR A 180 41.80 12.96 5.37
N ILE A 181 42.08 12.31 6.50
CA ILE A 181 43.28 12.59 7.31
C ILE A 181 44.53 12.38 6.43
N GLY A 182 45.47 13.33 6.47
CA GLY A 182 46.70 13.28 5.67
C GLY A 182 46.55 13.74 4.21
N GLN A 183 45.35 14.14 3.77
CA GLN A 183 45.12 14.72 2.45
C GLN A 183 44.85 16.22 2.57
N THR A 184 45.45 17.02 1.69
CA THR A 184 45.21 18.47 1.63
C THR A 184 43.97 18.82 0.82
N GLU A 185 43.66 18.02 -0.20
CA GLU A 185 42.49 18.21 -1.08
C GLU A 185 41.37 17.21 -0.77
N PRO A 186 40.10 17.57 -1.03
CA PRO A 186 38.97 16.68 -0.77
C PRO A 186 38.67 15.73 -1.95
N LEU A 187 38.21 14.51 -1.62
CA LEU A 187 37.44 13.69 -2.57
C LEU A 187 36.07 14.33 -2.75
N SER A 188 35.70 14.65 -4.00
CA SER A 188 34.44 15.31 -4.33
C SER A 188 33.59 14.44 -5.26
N MET A 189 32.28 14.45 -5.05
CA MET A 189 31.33 13.73 -5.90
C MET A 189 30.06 14.57 -6.09
N SER A 190 29.52 14.59 -7.31
CA SER A 190 28.20 15.14 -7.62
C SER A 190 27.33 14.14 -8.34
N MET A 191 26.02 14.26 -8.13
CA MET A 191 24.98 13.47 -8.78
C MET A 191 23.99 14.41 -9.47
N GLU A 192 23.63 14.07 -10.70
CA GLU A 192 22.66 14.79 -11.51
C GLU A 192 21.52 13.85 -11.93
N LEU A 193 20.29 14.35 -11.83
CA LEU A 193 19.11 13.75 -12.42
C LEU A 193 18.39 14.81 -13.28
N PRO A 194 17.83 14.43 -14.43
CA PRO A 194 17.10 15.37 -15.28
C PRO A 194 15.78 15.84 -14.66
N VAL A 195 15.11 14.97 -13.90
CA VAL A 195 13.80 15.22 -13.27
C VAL A 195 13.73 14.61 -11.86
N HIS A 196 12.81 15.09 -11.01
CA HIS A 196 12.52 14.53 -9.67
C HIS A 196 11.52 13.38 -9.74
N GLY A 197 10.53 13.48 -10.64
CA GLY A 197 9.41 12.55 -10.73
C GLY A 197 9.64 11.42 -11.72
N TYR A 198 9.48 10.18 -11.26
CA TYR A 198 9.51 8.99 -12.10
C TYR A 198 8.34 8.07 -11.75
N VAL A 199 7.83 7.34 -12.74
CA VAL A 199 6.81 6.30 -12.53
C VAL A 199 7.40 4.90 -12.66
N PRO A 200 6.81 3.87 -12.04
CA PRO A 200 7.22 2.48 -12.23
C PRO A 200 7.38 2.10 -13.71
N GLY A 201 8.49 1.44 -14.04
CA GLY A 201 8.87 1.05 -15.40
C GLY A 201 9.68 2.09 -16.18
N GLN A 202 9.79 3.34 -15.71
CA GLN A 202 10.74 4.29 -16.29
C GLN A 202 12.18 4.01 -15.82
N THR A 203 13.15 4.30 -16.67
CA THR A 203 14.57 4.25 -16.31
C THR A 203 15.01 5.59 -15.71
N ILE A 204 15.66 5.57 -14.54
CA ILE A 204 16.28 6.74 -13.91
C ILE A 204 17.72 6.87 -14.45
N PRO A 205 18.07 7.96 -15.18
CA PRO A 205 19.42 8.21 -15.64
C PRO A 205 20.19 9.08 -14.63
N ILE A 206 21.18 8.48 -13.97
CA ILE A 206 21.99 9.12 -12.94
C ILE A 206 23.36 9.42 -13.52
N LYS A 207 23.69 10.70 -13.64
CA LYS A 207 25.04 11.12 -14.01
C LYS A 207 25.83 11.47 -12.76
N ILE A 208 26.97 10.82 -12.57
CA ILE A 208 27.81 10.96 -11.39
C ILE A 208 29.16 11.51 -11.85
N VAL A 209 29.62 12.59 -11.22
CA VAL A 209 30.97 13.13 -11.45
C VAL A 209 31.75 13.00 -10.17
N MET A 210 32.90 12.31 -10.22
CA MET A 210 33.80 12.10 -9.10
C MET A 210 35.17 12.68 -9.42
N THR A 211 35.69 13.52 -8.52
CA THR A 211 37.04 14.08 -8.61
C THR A 211 37.82 13.63 -7.38
N ASN A 212 38.87 12.84 -7.60
CA ASN A 212 39.71 12.29 -6.54
C ASN A 212 41.17 12.72 -6.72
N PRO A 213 41.57 13.92 -6.25
CA PRO A 213 42.97 14.35 -6.24
C PRO A 213 43.79 13.69 -5.11
N THR A 214 43.18 12.82 -4.33
CA THR A 214 43.78 12.22 -3.13
C THR A 214 44.44 10.87 -3.43
N THR A 215 45.25 10.36 -2.51
CA THR A 215 45.77 8.99 -2.61
C THR A 215 44.80 7.91 -2.11
N VAL A 216 43.60 8.29 -1.67
CA VAL A 216 42.59 7.35 -1.16
C VAL A 216 42.01 6.55 -2.32
N VAL A 217 42.05 5.23 -2.21
CA VAL A 217 41.53 4.32 -3.24
C VAL A 217 40.02 4.22 -3.13
N VAL A 218 39.31 4.60 -4.20
CA VAL A 218 37.87 4.34 -4.35
C VAL A 218 37.71 3.07 -5.18
N THR A 219 37.12 2.03 -4.60
CA THR A 219 36.98 0.72 -5.25
C THR A 219 35.76 0.67 -6.18
N LYS A 220 34.66 1.27 -5.75
CA LYS A 220 33.40 1.33 -6.50
C LYS A 220 32.54 2.50 -6.05
N ILE A 221 31.59 2.88 -6.90
CA ILE A 221 30.48 3.76 -6.58
C ILE A 221 29.26 2.89 -6.35
N ARG A 222 28.55 3.12 -5.25
CA ARG A 222 27.34 2.39 -4.88
C ARG A 222 26.15 3.32 -4.96
N VAL A 223 25.17 2.96 -5.78
CA VAL A 223 23.91 3.70 -5.95
C VAL A 223 22.79 2.92 -5.28
N VAL A 224 22.08 3.55 -4.35
CA VAL A 224 21.04 2.90 -3.55
C VAL A 224 19.77 3.72 -3.59
N CYS A 225 18.71 3.15 -4.14
CA CYS A 225 17.35 3.68 -3.99
C CYS A 225 16.71 3.04 -2.76
N LYS A 226 16.28 3.86 -1.81
CA LYS A 226 15.66 3.41 -0.56
C LYS A 226 14.22 3.90 -0.47
N LYS A 227 13.30 2.98 -0.19
CA LYS A 227 11.96 3.28 0.29
C LYS A 227 12.03 3.58 1.78
N VAL A 228 11.54 4.75 2.17
CA VAL A 228 11.46 5.23 3.56
C VAL A 228 9.99 5.33 3.92
N VAL A 229 9.53 4.41 4.75
CA VAL A 229 8.15 4.40 5.25
C VAL A 229 8.11 5.01 6.64
N THR A 230 7.29 6.03 6.84
CA THR A 230 7.03 6.62 8.16
C THR A 230 5.65 6.16 8.63
N TYR A 231 5.61 5.56 9.81
CA TYR A 231 4.39 5.12 10.47
C TYR A 231 4.11 6.03 11.65
N HIS A 232 2.92 6.64 11.67
CA HIS A 232 2.52 7.59 12.70
C HIS A 232 1.52 6.95 13.66
N SER A 233 1.78 7.14 14.96
CA SER A 233 0.78 7.04 16.03
C SER A 233 0.54 8.43 16.61
N THR A 234 -0.47 8.56 17.47
CA THR A 234 -0.82 9.82 18.14
C THR A 234 0.37 10.46 18.86
N GLU A 235 1.25 9.66 19.46
CA GLU A 235 2.34 10.14 20.30
C GLU A 235 3.72 10.01 19.65
N LYS A 236 3.87 9.11 18.66
CA LYS A 236 5.18 8.74 18.16
C LYS A 236 5.13 8.35 16.69
N SER A 237 6.21 8.64 15.97
CA SER A 237 6.42 8.15 14.62
C SER A 237 7.60 7.18 14.58
N ARG A 238 7.53 6.18 13.70
CA ARG A 238 8.60 5.22 13.45
C ARG A 238 8.91 5.15 11.97
N LYS A 239 10.19 5.29 11.63
CA LYS A 239 10.66 5.09 10.25
C LYS A 239 11.16 3.67 10.03
N HIS A 240 10.84 3.11 8.87
CA HIS A 240 11.44 1.90 8.35
C HIS A 240 12.05 2.19 6.99
N LYS A 241 13.30 1.78 6.78
CA LYS A 241 14.02 1.96 5.52
C LYS A 241 14.25 0.60 4.90
N GLU A 242 13.98 0.50 3.61
CA GLU A 242 14.17 -0.69 2.80
C GLU A 242 14.92 -0.28 1.53
N ILE A 243 15.95 -1.06 1.16
CA ILE A 243 16.62 -0.88 -0.13
C ILE A 243 15.74 -1.54 -1.19
N VAL A 244 15.32 -0.77 -2.19
CA VAL A 244 14.49 -1.28 -3.29
C VAL A 244 15.30 -1.53 -4.55
N VAL A 245 16.39 -0.77 -4.75
CA VAL A 245 17.36 -0.98 -5.83
C VAL A 245 18.75 -0.67 -5.30
N GLU A 246 19.71 -1.49 -5.70
CA GLU A 246 21.13 -1.31 -5.42
C GLU A 246 21.94 -1.63 -6.68
N VAL A 247 22.78 -0.69 -7.11
CA VAL A 247 23.66 -0.82 -8.26
C VAL A 247 25.09 -0.51 -7.81
N GLU A 248 26.02 -1.36 -8.24
CA GLU A 248 27.45 -1.16 -8.01
C GLU A 248 28.13 -0.81 -9.34
N GLN A 249 28.82 0.32 -9.36
CA GLN A 249 29.55 0.85 -10.50
C GLN A 249 31.05 0.81 -10.19
N PRO A 250 31.83 -0.06 -10.86
CA PRO A 250 33.29 -0.05 -10.75
C PRO A 250 33.89 1.30 -11.13
N VAL A 251 34.93 1.71 -10.42
CA VAL A 251 35.67 2.97 -10.66
C VAL A 251 36.87 2.70 -11.55
N ASN A 252 37.06 3.55 -12.57
CA ASN A 252 38.22 3.53 -13.46
C ASN A 252 39.07 4.77 -13.20
N LYS A 253 40.40 4.61 -13.21
CA LYS A 253 41.33 5.72 -12.90
C LYS A 253 41.33 6.84 -13.95
N ASP A 254 40.97 6.52 -15.19
CA ASP A 254 40.96 7.47 -16.31
C ASP A 254 39.57 8.07 -16.55
N THR A 255 38.66 7.96 -15.57
CA THR A 255 37.26 8.37 -15.73
C THR A 255 36.74 9.08 -14.49
N ASP A 256 36.33 10.33 -14.70
CA ASP A 256 35.74 11.17 -13.65
C ASP A 256 34.20 11.23 -13.75
N THR A 257 33.60 10.69 -14.82
CA THR A 257 32.14 10.73 -15.05
C THR A 257 31.57 9.33 -15.29
N TYR A 258 30.49 9.01 -14.59
CA TYR A 258 29.84 7.71 -14.61
C TYR A 258 28.35 7.89 -14.85
N ASP A 259 27.84 7.26 -15.92
CA ASP A 259 26.40 7.20 -16.20
C ASP A 259 25.85 5.87 -15.69
N VAL A 260 24.96 5.94 -14.70
CA VAL A 260 24.36 4.77 -14.05
C VAL A 260 22.85 4.84 -14.25
N THR A 261 22.23 3.71 -14.59
CA THR A 261 20.79 3.64 -14.82
C THR A 261 20.16 2.49 -14.08
N PHE A 262 18.91 2.65 -13.66
CA PHE A 262 18.07 1.53 -13.24
C PHE A 262 16.59 1.83 -13.47
N ASP A 263 15.78 0.79 -13.62
CA ASP A 263 14.33 0.93 -13.81
C ASP A 263 13.62 1.07 -12.46
N VAL A 264 12.64 1.98 -12.39
CA VAL A 264 11.79 2.14 -11.21
C VAL A 264 10.97 0.86 -11.01
N PRO A 265 11.15 0.13 -9.90
CA PRO A 265 10.40 -1.10 -9.65
C PRO A 265 8.91 -0.82 -9.39
N ALA A 266 8.10 -1.87 -9.39
CA ALA A 266 6.69 -1.80 -8.98
C ALA A 266 6.60 -1.52 -7.47
N VAL A 267 6.50 -0.24 -7.10
CA VAL A 267 6.48 0.23 -5.72
C VAL A 267 5.32 1.22 -5.48
N PRO A 268 4.82 1.35 -4.23
CA PRO A 268 3.74 2.29 -3.93
C PRO A 268 4.16 3.74 -4.21
N PRO A 269 3.21 4.62 -4.57
CA PRO A 269 3.50 6.01 -4.90
C PRO A 269 4.03 6.78 -3.69
N THR A 270 4.85 7.78 -3.96
CA THR A 270 5.35 8.75 -2.96
C THR A 270 4.19 9.51 -2.31
N GLY A 271 4.33 9.81 -1.02
CA GLY A 271 3.42 10.66 -0.25
C GLY A 271 2.17 9.98 0.27
N MET A 272 1.83 8.77 -0.22
CA MET A 272 0.63 8.02 0.19
C MET A 272 -0.62 8.93 0.29
N ILE A 273 -0.94 9.64 -0.79
CA ILE A 273 -1.98 10.68 -0.80
C ILE A 273 -3.26 10.15 -0.14
N HIS A 274 -3.88 10.99 0.70
CA HIS A 274 -5.05 10.67 1.52
C HIS A 274 -4.80 9.66 2.66
N CYS A 275 -3.55 9.33 2.99
CA CYS A 275 -3.21 8.55 4.18
C CYS A 275 -2.49 9.42 5.21
N ASN A 276 -3.04 9.60 6.41
CA ASN A 276 -2.40 10.45 7.43
C ASN A 276 -1.41 9.68 8.31
N ILE A 277 -1.61 8.36 8.48
CA ILE A 277 -0.85 7.57 9.46
C ILE A 277 0.29 6.74 8.85
N ILE A 278 0.38 6.68 7.52
CA ILE A 278 1.48 6.04 6.80
C ILE A 278 1.89 6.95 5.65
N ASP A 279 3.18 7.27 5.60
CA ASP A 279 3.81 8.04 4.53
C ASP A 279 4.94 7.22 3.89
N VAL A 280 5.11 7.33 2.58
CA VAL A 280 6.13 6.63 1.79
C VAL A 280 6.92 7.64 0.99
N LEU A 281 8.23 7.67 1.19
CA LEU A 281 9.16 8.50 0.44
C LEU A 281 10.26 7.65 -0.18
N TYR A 282 10.84 8.10 -1.28
CA TYR A 282 12.00 7.47 -1.88
C TYR A 282 13.21 8.39 -1.77
N THR A 283 14.36 7.80 -1.46
CA THR A 283 15.63 8.53 -1.41
C THR A 283 16.65 7.82 -2.27
N LEU A 284 17.30 8.56 -3.15
CA LEU A 284 18.45 8.08 -3.90
C LEU A 284 19.73 8.49 -3.17
N LYS A 285 20.64 7.54 -2.98
CA LYS A 285 21.95 7.78 -2.36
C LYS A 285 23.04 7.26 -3.27
N VAL A 286 24.04 8.08 -3.52
CA VAL A 286 25.29 7.70 -4.20
C VAL A 286 26.40 7.73 -3.16
N GLU A 287 27.17 6.66 -3.07
CA GLU A 287 28.26 6.47 -2.10
C GLU A 287 29.54 6.09 -2.85
N ALA A 288 30.65 6.79 -2.61
CA ALA A 288 31.97 6.31 -3.01
C ALA A 288 32.50 5.34 -1.94
N CYS A 289 32.76 4.09 -2.31
CA CYS A 289 33.32 3.08 -1.42
C CYS A 289 34.84 3.20 -1.39
N VAL A 290 35.36 3.82 -0.35
CA VAL A 290 36.80 3.99 -0.12
C VAL A 290 37.39 2.80 0.63
N ASP A 291 38.57 2.36 0.23
CA ASP A 291 39.41 1.49 1.04
C ASP A 291 40.24 2.39 1.96
N VAL A 292 39.96 2.31 3.26
CA VAL A 292 40.76 3.00 4.29
C VAL A 292 41.55 1.90 4.98
N SER A 293 42.64 1.48 4.35
CA SER A 293 43.67 0.73 5.05
C SER A 293 44.19 1.63 6.19
N GLU A 294 43.95 1.19 7.43
CA GLU A 294 44.52 1.79 8.65
C GLU A 294 46.05 1.86 8.61
#